data_AF-Q4SZK9-F1
#
_entry.id   AF-Q4SZK9-F1
#
_cell.length_a   1.000
_cell.length_b   1.000
_cell.length_c   1.000
_cell.angle_alpha   90.00
_cell.angle_beta   90.00
_cell.angle_gamma   90.00
#
_symmetry.space_group_name_H-M   'P 1'
#
loop_
_entity.id
_entity.type
_entity.pdbx_description
1 polymer ?
#
loop_
_entity_poly.entity_id
_entity_poly.type
_entity_poly.pdbx_seq_one_letter_code
_entity_poly.pdbx_strand_id
1 'polypeptide(L)'
;CVEQKMYHAETDELPSAFADGSKNGGERHGANALRVVEQVPGQHVVIQARCIGTTIVVRQVGRHLTFAVRMPEEVVNSVEEGDDQDLYLCLHGCPANQHIDFRNFRARAAEAQGSGRSRAGGAAPPLPPHGFTYQSARAKCKERLPVEDLYFQSCVFDLLSSGDINFTMAAYCAFEDVKMLHSNSKRSHI
;
A
#
# COMPACT_ATOMS: atom_id res chain seq x y z
N CYS A 1 27.65 0.96 -14.81
CA CYS A 1 27.40 0.62 -13.39
C CYS A 1 26.49 1.68 -12.81
N VAL A 2 25.57 1.30 -11.91
CA VAL A 2 24.73 2.23 -11.15
C VAL A 2 25.35 2.31 -9.75
N GLU A 3 25.53 3.51 -9.23
CA GLU A 3 25.97 3.69 -7.84
C GLU A 3 24.84 3.32 -6.88
N GLN A 4 25.17 2.93 -5.65
CA GLN A 4 24.15 2.69 -4.63
C GLN A 4 23.33 3.97 -4.41
N LYS A 5 22.00 3.85 -4.46
CA LYS A 5 21.06 4.95 -4.23
C LYS A 5 20.10 4.61 -3.12
N MET A 6 19.76 5.61 -2.32
CA MET A 6 18.76 5.54 -1.26
C MET A 6 17.61 6.48 -1.60
N TYR A 7 16.39 5.96 -1.61
CA TYR A 7 15.17 6.75 -1.70
C TYR A 7 14.46 6.67 -0.35
N HIS A 8 14.04 7.82 0.17
CA HIS A 8 13.31 7.92 1.43
C HIS A 8 12.16 8.91 1.23
N ALA A 9 10.99 8.58 1.78
CA ALA A 9 9.81 9.41 1.75
C ALA A 9 9.08 9.26 3.08
N GLU A 10 8.51 10.37 3.54
CA GLU A 10 7.68 10.44 4.73
C GLU A 10 6.34 11.11 4.37
N THR A 11 5.41 11.12 5.33
CA THR A 11 4.15 11.85 5.12
C THR A 11 4.44 13.33 4.95
N ASP A 12 3.84 13.95 3.94
CA ASP A 12 4.03 15.33 3.51
C ASP A 12 5.39 15.62 2.85
N GLU A 13 6.26 14.61 2.74
CA GLU A 13 7.59 14.71 2.13
C GLU A 13 7.82 13.57 1.12
N LEU A 14 7.35 13.79 -0.11
CA LEU A 14 7.56 12.86 -1.24
C LEU A 14 8.56 13.45 -2.25
N PRO A 15 9.87 13.22 -2.10
CA PRO A 15 10.89 13.85 -2.93
C PRO A 15 10.92 13.27 -4.36
N SER A 16 11.27 14.12 -5.32
CA SER A 16 11.54 13.75 -6.72
C SER A 16 13.01 13.41 -7.01
N ALA A 17 13.75 13.04 -5.96
CA ALA A 17 15.17 12.71 -6.00
C ALA A 17 15.52 11.65 -4.95
N PHE A 18 16.70 11.03 -5.09
CA PHE A 18 17.34 10.22 -4.06
C PHE A 18 17.83 11.09 -2.90
N ALA A 19 18.21 10.47 -1.78
CA ALA A 19 18.66 11.14 -0.57
C ALA A 19 19.91 12.02 -0.77
N ASP A 20 20.72 11.73 -1.79
CA ASP A 20 21.88 12.52 -2.21
C ASP A 20 21.51 13.71 -3.14
N GLY A 21 20.22 13.93 -3.40
CA GLY A 21 19.70 14.96 -4.30
C GLY A 21 19.76 14.59 -5.78
N SER A 22 20.34 13.44 -6.15
CA SER A 22 20.39 13.00 -7.54
C SER A 22 19.04 12.44 -8.01
N LYS A 23 18.70 12.61 -9.29
CA LYS A 23 17.46 12.07 -9.88
C LYS A 23 17.67 10.75 -10.62
N ASN A 24 18.91 10.27 -10.70
CA ASN A 24 19.29 9.11 -11.49
C ASN A 24 20.50 8.37 -10.90
N GLY A 25 20.81 7.21 -11.46
CA GLY A 25 21.84 6.29 -10.97
C GLY A 25 23.30 6.70 -11.21
N GLY A 26 23.58 7.96 -11.55
CA GLY A 26 24.91 8.48 -11.86
C GLY A 26 25.12 8.78 -13.35
N GLU A 27 26.37 9.03 -13.76
CA GLU A 27 26.68 9.43 -15.14
C GLU A 27 26.56 8.29 -16.17
N ARG A 28 26.53 8.68 -17.45
CA ARG A 28 26.55 7.78 -18.62
C ARG A 28 25.39 6.76 -18.60
N HIS A 29 25.74 5.47 -18.53
CA HIS A 29 24.77 4.37 -18.60
C HIS A 29 23.94 4.25 -17.31
N GLY A 30 24.42 4.79 -16.18
CA GLY A 30 23.70 4.81 -14.90
C GLY A 30 22.45 5.68 -14.93
N ALA A 31 22.49 6.80 -15.66
CA ALA A 31 21.42 7.78 -15.74
C ALA A 31 20.10 7.20 -16.30
N ASN A 32 20.19 6.28 -17.25
CA ASN A 32 19.04 5.61 -17.86
C ASN A 32 18.67 4.31 -17.14
N ALA A 33 19.61 3.72 -16.41
CA ALA A 33 19.41 2.44 -15.73
C ALA A 33 18.58 2.59 -14.43
N LEU A 34 18.73 3.71 -13.73
CA LEU A 34 17.97 4.00 -12.51
C LEU A 34 17.57 5.48 -12.51
N ARG A 35 16.29 5.78 -12.25
CA ARG A 35 15.78 7.15 -12.18
C ARG A 35 14.55 7.31 -11.32
N VAL A 36 14.39 8.50 -10.76
CA VAL A 36 13.18 8.96 -10.05
C VAL A 36 12.40 9.88 -10.99
N VAL A 37 11.12 9.59 -11.20
CA VAL A 37 10.23 10.36 -12.08
C VAL A 37 9.04 10.85 -11.27
N GLU A 38 8.93 12.16 -11.08
CA GLU A 38 7.76 12.79 -10.48
C GLU A 38 6.61 12.83 -11.48
N GLN A 39 5.50 12.20 -11.14
CA GLN A 39 4.27 12.18 -11.94
C GLN A 39 3.31 13.29 -11.50
N VAL A 40 3.18 13.46 -10.18
CA VAL A 40 2.42 14.55 -9.56
C VAL A 40 3.28 15.17 -8.47
N PRO A 41 3.54 16.50 -8.53
CA PRO A 41 4.40 17.18 -7.58
C PRO A 41 4.05 16.88 -6.12
N GLY A 42 5.01 16.34 -5.37
CA GLY A 42 4.85 16.02 -3.94
C GLY A 42 3.79 14.97 -3.59
N GLN A 43 3.22 14.26 -4.58
CA GLN A 43 2.12 13.30 -4.34
C GLN A 43 2.28 11.96 -5.05
N HIS A 44 2.99 11.90 -6.17
CA HIS A 44 3.16 10.66 -6.92
C HIS A 44 4.51 10.62 -7.61
N VAL A 45 5.33 9.65 -7.23
CA VAL A 45 6.67 9.42 -7.76
C VAL A 45 6.79 7.97 -8.24
N VAL A 46 7.51 7.78 -9.35
CA VAL A 46 7.82 6.47 -9.92
C VAL A 46 9.34 6.30 -9.99
N ILE A 47 9.86 5.29 -9.32
CA ILE A 47 11.26 4.91 -9.37
C ILE A 47 11.40 3.78 -10.38
N GLN A 48 12.22 3.99 -11.41
CA GLN A 48 12.44 3.05 -12.50
C GLN A 48 13.86 2.50 -12.43
N ALA A 49 14.01 1.28 -11.93
CA ALA A 49 15.25 0.54 -11.85
C ALA A 49 15.34 -0.45 -13.02
N ARG A 50 15.56 0.09 -14.22
CA ARG A 50 15.61 -0.68 -15.48
C ARG A 50 16.73 -1.71 -15.52
N CYS A 51 17.84 -1.49 -14.82
CA CYS A 51 18.94 -2.44 -14.72
C CYS A 51 18.54 -3.80 -14.12
N ILE A 52 17.51 -3.83 -13.26
CA ILE A 52 16.98 -5.04 -12.64
C ILE A 52 15.50 -5.27 -13.01
N GLY A 53 15.01 -4.58 -14.05
CA GLY A 53 13.62 -4.71 -14.50
C GLY A 53 12.56 -4.26 -13.47
N THR A 54 12.92 -3.51 -12.43
CA THR A 54 12.02 -3.15 -11.33
C THR A 54 11.40 -1.77 -11.52
N THR A 55 10.14 -1.63 -11.12
CA THR A 55 9.45 -0.34 -11.03
C THR A 55 8.74 -0.24 -9.70
N ILE A 56 8.94 0.87 -9.00
CA ILE A 56 8.32 1.17 -7.71
C ILE A 56 7.50 2.44 -7.88
N VAL A 57 6.24 2.39 -7.48
CA VAL A 57 5.36 3.55 -7.41
C VAL A 57 5.19 3.93 -5.94
N VAL A 58 5.34 5.20 -5.62
CA VAL A 58 5.08 5.76 -4.28
C VAL A 58 4.11 6.92 -4.43
N ARG A 59 3.04 6.90 -3.64
CA ARG A 59 2.03 7.97 -3.63
C ARG A 59 1.72 8.39 -2.20
N GLN A 60 1.37 9.65 -2.06
CA GLN A 60 0.72 10.15 -0.85
C GLN A 60 -0.77 10.34 -1.11
N VAL A 61 -1.60 9.75 -0.24
CA VAL A 61 -3.06 9.93 -0.25
C VAL A 61 -3.50 10.35 1.15
N GLY A 62 -3.94 11.61 1.26
CA GLY A 62 -4.18 12.22 2.57
C GLY A 62 -2.90 12.23 3.39
N ARG A 63 -2.92 11.58 4.56
CA ARG A 63 -1.78 11.46 5.49
C ARG A 63 -1.05 10.11 5.42
N HIS A 64 -1.31 9.32 4.38
CA HIS A 64 -0.74 7.98 4.26
C HIS A 64 0.06 7.85 2.98
N LEU A 65 1.14 7.07 3.05
CA LEU A 65 1.90 6.65 1.88
C LEU A 65 1.38 5.29 1.41
N THR A 66 1.22 5.15 0.10
CA THR A 66 0.94 3.88 -0.57
C THR A 66 2.07 3.57 -1.52
N PHE A 67 2.42 2.30 -1.67
CA PHE A 67 3.42 1.88 -2.64
C PHE A 67 2.98 0.64 -3.41
N ALA A 68 3.48 0.50 -4.63
CA ALA A 68 3.31 -0.68 -5.46
C ALA A 68 4.63 -1.03 -6.14
N VAL A 69 4.97 -2.32 -6.20
CA VAL A 69 6.24 -2.80 -6.74
C VAL A 69 5.99 -3.84 -7.82
N ARG A 70 6.69 -3.68 -8.95
CA ARG A 70 6.81 -4.70 -10.00
C ARG A 70 8.26 -5.08 -10.13
N MET A 71 8.56 -6.36 -9.91
CA MET A 71 9.91 -6.91 -9.98
C MET A 71 9.88 -8.24 -10.75
N PRO A 72 10.91 -8.57 -11.56
CA PRO A 72 11.04 -9.89 -12.17
C PRO A 72 11.21 -10.99 -11.11
N GLU A 73 10.60 -12.15 -11.32
CA GLU A 73 10.66 -13.30 -10.40
C GLU A 73 12.09 -13.76 -10.13
N GLU A 74 12.94 -13.78 -11.16
CA GLU A 74 14.37 -14.09 -11.07
C GLU A 74 15.17 -13.13 -10.16
N VAL A 75 14.73 -11.86 -10.02
CA VAL A 75 15.33 -10.91 -9.09
C VAL A 75 14.83 -11.16 -7.66
N VAL A 76 13.56 -11.50 -7.50
CA VAL A 76 12.97 -11.82 -6.18
C VAL A 76 13.59 -13.09 -5.60
N ASN A 77 13.69 -14.15 -6.40
CA ASN A 77 14.18 -15.46 -5.95
C ASN A 77 15.69 -15.46 -5.66
N SER A 78 16.45 -14.52 -6.24
CA SER A 78 17.88 -14.35 -5.91
C SER A 78 18.13 -13.97 -4.44
N VAL A 79 17.09 -13.54 -3.72
CA VAL A 79 17.15 -13.21 -2.29
C VAL A 79 17.07 -14.47 -1.41
N GLU A 80 16.45 -15.56 -1.89
CA GLU A 80 16.25 -16.79 -1.11
C GLU A 80 17.52 -17.67 -1.01
N GLU A 81 18.60 -17.34 -1.74
CA GLU A 81 19.84 -18.11 -1.74
C GLU A 81 20.73 -17.85 -0.50
N GLY A 82 20.36 -16.89 0.37
CA GLY A 82 21.03 -16.57 1.63
C GLY A 82 20.28 -17.11 2.84
N ASP A 83 21.00 -17.85 3.69
CA ASP A 83 20.53 -18.54 4.91
C ASP A 83 20.22 -17.56 6.08
N ASP A 84 19.55 -16.43 5.79
CA ASP A 84 19.31 -15.36 6.75
C ASP A 84 17.83 -15.27 7.14
N GLN A 85 17.58 -15.14 8.45
CA GLN A 85 16.28 -15.11 9.12
C GLN A 85 15.51 -13.78 8.88
N ASP A 86 15.62 -13.22 7.68
CA ASP A 86 15.11 -11.90 7.34
C ASP A 86 13.62 -11.94 6.95
N LEU A 87 12.85 -10.99 7.47
CA LEU A 87 11.41 -10.90 7.25
C LEU A 87 11.09 -10.16 5.94
N TYR A 88 10.78 -10.91 4.88
CA TYR A 88 10.37 -10.36 3.58
C TYR A 88 8.84 -10.34 3.39
N LEU A 89 8.18 -9.26 3.81
CA LEU A 89 6.71 -9.14 3.76
C LEU A 89 6.12 -9.27 2.35
N CYS A 90 6.81 -8.77 1.31
CA CYS A 90 6.33 -8.86 -0.07
C CYS A 90 6.41 -10.28 -0.66
N LEU A 91 7.24 -11.15 -0.06
CA LEU A 91 7.45 -12.52 -0.52
C LEU A 91 6.60 -13.52 0.29
N HIS A 92 6.64 -13.41 1.61
CA HIS A 92 6.01 -14.37 2.51
C HIS A 92 4.74 -13.86 3.20
N GLY A 93 4.40 -12.58 3.00
CA GLY A 93 3.31 -11.93 3.71
C GLY A 93 3.67 -11.56 5.14
N CYS A 94 2.67 -11.12 5.88
CA CYS A 94 2.82 -10.76 7.29
C CYS A 94 2.99 -12.02 8.16
N PRO A 95 3.66 -11.92 9.32
CA PRO A 95 3.62 -12.97 10.33
C PRO A 95 2.18 -13.28 10.76
N ALA A 96 1.86 -14.54 11.08
CA ALA A 96 0.49 -14.97 11.39
C ALA A 96 -0.15 -14.21 12.57
N ASN A 97 0.65 -13.78 13.55
CA ASN A 97 0.19 -12.97 14.69
C ASN A 97 -0.09 -11.49 14.33
N GLN A 98 0.30 -11.05 13.14
CA GLN A 98 -0.02 -9.74 12.58
C GLN A 98 -1.16 -9.82 11.55
N HIS A 99 -1.68 -11.01 11.27
CA HIS A 99 -2.85 -11.17 10.41
C HIS A 99 -4.11 -10.67 11.09
N ILE A 100 -4.88 -9.89 10.34
CA ILE A 100 -6.18 -9.40 10.78
C ILE A 100 -7.24 -10.45 10.44
N ASP A 101 -7.92 -10.97 11.46
CA ASP A 101 -9.13 -11.78 11.25
C ASP A 101 -10.30 -10.87 10.87
N PHE A 102 -10.48 -10.69 9.57
CA PHE A 102 -11.49 -9.80 9.01
C PHE A 102 -12.92 -10.22 9.39
N ARG A 103 -13.18 -11.51 9.60
CA ARG A 103 -14.51 -12.01 9.97
C ARG A 103 -14.85 -11.62 11.41
N ASN A 104 -13.90 -11.79 12.32
CA ASN A 104 -14.04 -11.33 13.70
C ASN A 104 -14.12 -9.80 13.77
N PHE A 105 -13.30 -9.09 12.99
CA PHE A 105 -13.37 -7.64 12.92
C PHE A 105 -14.74 -7.14 12.47
N ARG A 106 -15.31 -7.74 11.42
CA ARG A 106 -16.67 -7.44 10.94
C ARG A 106 -17.73 -7.70 12.00
N ALA A 107 -17.65 -8.82 12.72
CA ALA A 107 -18.60 -9.15 13.78
C ALA A 107 -18.59 -8.08 14.88
N ARG A 108 -17.39 -7.67 15.32
CA ARG A 108 -17.22 -6.63 16.35
C ARG A 108 -17.70 -5.25 15.87
N ALA A 109 -17.43 -4.89 14.61
CA ALA A 109 -17.93 -3.65 14.03
C ALA A 109 -19.47 -3.62 13.95
N ALA A 110 -20.12 -4.76 13.73
CA ALA A 110 -21.58 -4.88 13.75
C ALA A 110 -22.15 -4.79 15.18
N GLU A 111 -21.53 -5.47 16.15
CA GLU A 111 -21.93 -5.45 17.57
C GLU A 111 -21.81 -4.07 18.21
N ALA A 112 -20.71 -3.34 17.90
CA ALA A 112 -20.49 -1.97 18.38
C ALA A 112 -21.60 -1.01 17.94
N GLN A 113 -22.31 -1.31 16.85
CA GLN A 113 -23.41 -0.50 16.33
C GLN A 113 -24.78 -0.97 16.78
N GLY A 114 -24.93 -2.26 17.11
CA GLY A 114 -26.14 -2.79 17.74
C GLY A 114 -26.30 -2.39 19.21
N SER A 115 -25.20 -2.06 19.90
CA SER A 115 -25.19 -1.76 21.34
C SER A 115 -25.28 -0.27 21.67
N GLY A 116 -26.26 0.42 21.07
CA GLY A 116 -26.71 1.75 21.53
C GLY A 116 -27.33 1.75 22.94
N ARG A 117 -27.32 0.63 23.67
CA ARG A 117 -27.71 0.52 25.08
C ARG A 117 -26.85 -0.50 25.83
N SER A 118 -25.90 0.03 26.62
CA SER A 118 -25.35 -0.55 27.85
C SER A 118 -24.49 -1.82 27.73
N ARG A 119 -23.17 -1.69 27.97
CA ARG A 119 -22.49 -2.15 29.20
C ARG A 119 -20.98 -1.91 29.14
N ALA A 120 -20.47 -1.33 30.23
CA ALA A 120 -19.06 -1.27 30.56
C ALA A 120 -18.49 -2.67 30.81
N GLY A 121 -17.25 -2.91 30.36
CA GLY A 121 -16.44 -4.05 30.77
C GLY A 121 -15.76 -4.79 29.62
N GLY A 122 -14.62 -4.29 29.14
CA GLY A 122 -13.74 -5.02 28.22
C GLY A 122 -12.59 -4.15 27.69
N ALA A 123 -11.36 -4.56 27.99
CA ALA A 123 -10.11 -3.85 27.70
C ALA A 123 -9.71 -3.92 26.20
N ALA A 124 -10.54 -3.35 25.31
CA ALA A 124 -10.17 -3.09 23.92
C ALA A 124 -10.27 -1.58 23.64
N PRO A 125 -9.41 -1.01 22.76
CA PRO A 125 -9.52 0.39 22.40
C PRO A 125 -10.91 0.68 21.82
N PRO A 126 -11.59 1.75 22.26
CA PRO A 126 -12.90 2.12 21.71
C PRO A 126 -12.75 2.48 20.23
N LEU A 127 -13.56 1.84 19.36
CA LEU A 127 -13.73 2.31 17.98
C LEU A 127 -14.30 3.74 18.02
N PRO A 128 -13.80 4.67 17.20
CA PRO A 128 -14.17 6.07 17.29
C PRO A 128 -15.69 6.27 17.09
N PRO A 129 -16.35 7.09 17.93
CA PRO A 129 -17.82 7.25 17.98
C PRO A 129 -18.44 7.92 16.74
N HIS A 130 -17.63 8.27 15.74
CA HIS A 130 -18.03 8.90 14.48
C HIS A 130 -17.53 8.12 13.24
N GLY A 131 -17.22 6.83 13.39
CA GLY A 131 -16.69 5.99 12.33
C GLY A 131 -17.74 5.42 11.36
N PHE A 132 -17.27 4.80 10.28
CA PHE A 132 -18.13 4.11 9.31
C PHE A 132 -18.80 2.88 9.93
N THR A 133 -20.03 2.59 9.49
CA THR A 133 -20.66 1.26 9.62
C THR A 133 -20.09 0.30 8.60
N TYR A 134 -20.19 -1.02 8.84
CA TYR A 134 -19.79 -2.00 7.81
C TYR A 134 -20.53 -1.78 6.49
N GLN A 135 -21.84 -1.48 6.57
CA GLN A 135 -22.67 -1.24 5.38
C GLN A 135 -22.28 0.05 4.66
N SER A 136 -22.03 1.13 5.40
CA SER A 136 -21.65 2.42 4.84
C SER A 136 -20.21 2.42 4.32
N ALA A 137 -19.28 1.73 4.97
CA ALA A 137 -17.92 1.51 4.48
C ALA A 137 -17.94 0.72 3.17
N ARG A 138 -18.67 -0.40 3.13
CA ARG A 138 -18.88 -1.18 1.90
C ARG A 138 -19.47 -0.35 0.78
N ALA A 139 -20.54 0.40 1.05
CA ALA A 139 -21.16 1.27 0.05
C ALA A 139 -20.15 2.31 -0.48
N LYS A 140 -19.41 2.95 0.41
CA LYS A 140 -18.41 3.97 0.07
C LYS A 140 -17.27 3.41 -0.79
N CYS A 141 -16.69 2.27 -0.40
CA CYS A 141 -15.63 1.62 -1.16
C CYS A 141 -16.12 1.18 -2.55
N LYS A 142 -17.38 0.72 -2.64
CA LYS A 142 -17.97 0.23 -3.90
C LYS A 142 -18.19 1.31 -4.96
N GLU A 143 -18.17 2.60 -4.58
CA GLU A 143 -18.23 3.72 -5.53
C GLU A 143 -17.03 3.75 -6.49
N ARG A 144 -15.85 3.29 -6.04
CA ARG A 144 -14.60 3.32 -6.82
C ARG A 144 -14.04 1.93 -7.09
N LEU A 145 -14.32 0.96 -6.22
CA LEU A 145 -13.87 -0.42 -6.31
C LEU A 145 -15.10 -1.34 -6.43
N PRO A 146 -15.65 -1.54 -7.64
CA PRO A 146 -16.89 -2.29 -7.83
C PRO A 146 -16.72 -3.81 -7.61
N VAL A 147 -15.50 -4.32 -7.74
CA VAL A 147 -15.12 -5.72 -7.51
C VAL A 147 -14.75 -5.88 -6.04
N GLU A 148 -15.29 -6.90 -5.37
CA GLU A 148 -15.03 -7.15 -3.94
C GLU A 148 -13.75 -7.97 -3.70
N ASP A 149 -12.65 -7.55 -4.32
CA ASP A 149 -11.30 -8.13 -4.23
C ASP A 149 -10.50 -7.64 -3.01
N LEU A 150 -9.20 -7.95 -2.94
CA LEU A 150 -8.33 -7.53 -1.84
C LEU A 150 -8.32 -6.00 -1.64
N TYR A 151 -8.30 -5.19 -2.70
CA TYR A 151 -8.30 -3.73 -2.60
C TYR A 151 -9.61 -3.23 -1.98
N PHE A 152 -10.73 -3.80 -2.39
CA PHE A 152 -12.01 -3.49 -1.79
C PHE A 152 -12.07 -3.88 -0.30
N GLN A 153 -11.59 -5.09 0.06
CA GLN A 153 -11.58 -5.51 1.47
C GLN A 153 -10.65 -4.63 2.31
N SER A 154 -9.48 -4.23 1.78
CA SER A 154 -8.57 -3.29 2.45
C SER A 154 -9.26 -1.95 2.68
N CYS A 155 -9.91 -1.38 1.65
CA CYS A 155 -10.68 -0.15 1.78
C CYS A 155 -11.71 -0.24 2.91
N VAL A 156 -12.50 -1.33 2.95
CA VAL A 156 -13.52 -1.51 3.98
C VAL A 156 -12.88 -1.63 5.37
N PHE A 157 -11.80 -2.40 5.50
CA PHE A 157 -11.06 -2.51 6.75
C PHE A 157 -10.57 -1.15 7.23
N ASP A 158 -9.88 -0.40 6.38
CA ASP A 158 -9.25 0.87 6.72
C ASP A 158 -10.29 1.93 7.09
N LEU A 159 -11.43 1.98 6.39
CA LEU A 159 -12.53 2.88 6.76
C LEU A 159 -13.12 2.55 8.14
N LEU A 160 -13.22 1.27 8.49
CA LEU A 160 -13.78 0.83 9.77
C LEU A 160 -12.80 1.02 10.93
N SER A 161 -11.50 0.86 10.69
CA SER A 161 -10.47 0.97 11.71
C SER A 161 -10.06 2.42 11.98
N SER A 162 -9.94 3.23 10.92
CA SER A 162 -9.47 4.63 11.03
C SER A 162 -10.59 5.66 11.03
N GLY A 163 -11.70 5.40 10.33
CA GLY A 163 -12.71 6.41 10.02
C GLY A 163 -12.30 7.42 8.93
N ASP A 164 -11.09 7.30 8.34
CA ASP A 164 -10.58 8.25 7.34
C ASP A 164 -11.06 7.88 5.93
N ILE A 165 -11.90 8.73 5.35
CA ILE A 165 -12.44 8.54 4.00
C ILE A 165 -11.37 8.48 2.90
N ASN A 166 -10.17 9.03 3.14
CA ASN A 166 -9.07 9.02 2.18
C ASN A 166 -8.61 7.61 1.82
N PHE A 167 -8.87 6.61 2.66
CA PHE A 167 -8.56 5.21 2.34
C PHE A 167 -9.35 4.66 1.14
N THR A 168 -10.50 5.28 0.80
CA THR A 168 -11.21 4.96 -0.45
C THR A 168 -10.37 5.32 -1.68
N MET A 169 -9.68 6.46 -1.63
CA MET A 169 -8.80 6.91 -2.69
C MET A 169 -7.47 6.15 -2.66
N ALA A 170 -6.96 5.82 -1.47
CA ALA A 170 -5.72 5.06 -1.31
C ALA A 170 -5.84 3.68 -1.95
N ALA A 171 -6.90 2.94 -1.63
CA ALA A 171 -7.17 1.63 -2.21
C ALA A 171 -7.43 1.69 -3.72
N TYR A 172 -8.13 2.73 -4.20
CA TYR A 172 -8.32 2.96 -5.64
C TYR A 172 -7.00 3.24 -6.36
N CYS A 173 -6.14 4.09 -5.81
CA CYS A 173 -4.83 4.38 -6.38
C CYS A 173 -3.95 3.12 -6.41
N ALA A 174 -3.94 2.32 -5.33
CA ALA A 174 -3.19 1.07 -5.29
C ALA A 174 -3.64 0.07 -6.37
N PHE A 175 -4.95 -0.01 -6.62
CA PHE A 175 -5.50 -0.83 -7.72
C PHE A 175 -5.06 -0.33 -9.10
N GLU A 176 -5.15 0.99 -9.33
CA GLU A 176 -4.71 1.59 -10.60
C GLU A 176 -3.19 1.47 -10.82
N ASP A 177 -2.39 1.54 -9.75
CA ASP A 177 -0.94 1.35 -9.82
C ASP A 177 -0.59 -0.07 -10.25
N VAL A 178 -1.24 -1.09 -9.69
CA VAL A 178 -1.02 -2.49 -10.13
C VAL A 178 -1.48 -2.71 -11.58
N LYS A 179 -2.59 -2.11 -12.00
CA LYS A 179 -3.01 -2.13 -13.42
C LYS A 179 -1.99 -1.49 -14.35
N MET A 180 -1.35 -0.41 -13.93
CA MET A 180 -0.29 0.25 -14.72
C MET A 180 0.97 -0.60 -14.78
N LEU A 181 1.32 -1.26 -13.67
CA LEU A 181 2.49 -2.11 -13.57
C LEU A 181 2.35 -3.45 -14.32
N HIS A 182 1.13 -3.96 -14.46
CA HIS A 182 0.86 -5.24 -15.13
C HIS A 182 -0.01 -5.06 -16.38
N SER A 183 0.55 -5.35 -17.55
CA SER A 183 -0.22 -5.37 -18.82
C SER A 183 -1.33 -6.42 -18.86
N ASN A 184 -1.28 -7.44 -17.98
CA ASN A 184 -2.27 -8.49 -17.89
C ASN A 184 -3.34 -8.14 -16.84
N SER A 185 -4.49 -7.65 -17.29
CA SER A 185 -5.63 -7.29 -16.44
C SER A 185 -6.19 -8.45 -15.60
N LYS A 186 -5.88 -9.71 -15.90
CA LYS A 186 -6.26 -10.84 -15.05
C LYS A 186 -5.44 -10.93 -13.76
N ARG A 187 -4.31 -10.22 -13.68
CA ARG A 187 -3.43 -10.18 -12.50
C ARG A 187 -3.65 -8.94 -11.62
N SER A 188 -4.58 -8.06 -11.98
CA SER A 188 -4.83 -6.83 -11.20
C SER A 188 -5.83 -7.01 -10.06
N HIS A 189 -6.59 -8.10 -10.06
CA HIS A 189 -7.47 -8.48 -8.96
C HIS A 189 -6.76 -9.60 -8.20
N ILE A 190 -6.15 -9.23 -7.07
CA ILE A 190 -5.48 -10.14 -6.13
C ILE A 190 -6.48 -10.53 -5.04
#